data_AF-A0A8J7XNK2-F1
#
_entry.id   AF-A0A8J7XNK2-F1
#
_cell.length_a   1.000
_cell.length_b   1.000
_cell.length_c   1.000
_cell.angle_alpha   90.00
_cell.angle_beta   90.00
_cell.angle_gamma   90.00
#
_symmetry.space_group_name_H-M   'P 1'
#
loop_
_entity.id
_entity.type
_entity.pdbx_description
1 polymer ?
#
loop_
_entity_poly.entity_id
_entity_poly.type
_entity_poly.pdbx_seq_one_letter_code
_entity_poly.pdbx_strand_id
1 'polypeptide(L)'
;MNGKNLNKEQEPIPQLESIYREHWNHARHYENVRLWYTKIYVAAVGAILVFMLQAGYSHQMDFSLISALALFGLILSEMGFLVIIGASLGYVHYITDIVMIYYYWDTLEFYRHPAKPVYFAVLLRFFYEIMTALFAVLFLFYAYRIWTSLVPFHEYLILLFVGFIIYAGMEWLYKFKWREYFVENWYFIKTLRSDIEGYYRSEWKAWFKDPDFRRKIIKDARERGILPPP
;
A
#
# COMPACT_ATOMS: atom_id res chain seq x y z
N MET A 1 -38.31 24.18 21.73
CA MET A 1 -37.35 24.51 22.80
C MET A 1 -35.95 24.20 22.31
N ASN A 2 -35.01 25.08 22.66
CA ASN A 2 -33.59 25.16 22.30
C ASN A 2 -33.23 25.49 20.84
N GLY A 3 -32.94 26.78 20.67
CA GLY A 3 -32.45 27.39 19.46
C GLY A 3 -31.08 26.88 19.05
N LYS A 4 -30.96 26.81 17.72
CA LYS A 4 -29.73 26.69 16.96
C LYS A 4 -28.70 27.71 17.44
N ASN A 5 -27.73 27.26 18.23
CA ASN A 5 -26.38 27.85 18.29
C ASN A 5 -25.57 27.38 17.06
N LEU A 6 -26.09 27.69 15.87
CA LEU A 6 -25.31 27.61 14.63
C LEU A 6 -24.64 28.99 14.49
N ASN A 7 -23.32 28.99 14.30
CA ASN A 7 -22.44 30.16 14.16
C ASN A 7 -21.77 30.63 15.46
N LYS A 8 -20.97 29.76 16.07
CA LYS A 8 -19.59 30.22 16.32
C LYS A 8 -18.81 29.84 15.07
N GLU A 9 -18.54 30.83 14.21
CA GLU A 9 -17.38 30.72 13.31
C GLU A 9 -16.20 30.38 14.22
N GLN A 10 -15.79 29.10 14.24
CA GLN A 10 -14.52 28.73 14.82
C GLN A 10 -13.49 29.41 13.93
N GLU A 11 -12.94 30.54 14.41
CA GLU A 11 -11.80 31.15 13.75
C GLU A 11 -10.77 30.04 13.49
N PRO A 12 -10.29 29.91 12.24
CA PRO A 12 -9.34 28.87 11.89
C PRO A 12 -8.13 29.04 12.80
N ILE A 13 -7.91 28.08 13.71
CA ILE A 13 -6.75 28.08 14.59
C ILE A 13 -5.54 27.94 13.66
N PRO A 14 -4.68 28.97 13.51
CA PRO A 14 -3.63 28.97 12.48
C PRO A 14 -2.68 27.77 12.60
N GLN A 15 -2.49 27.29 13.84
CA GLN A 15 -1.70 26.09 14.15
C GLN A 15 -2.31 24.81 13.55
N LEU A 16 -3.63 24.70 13.50
CA LEU A 16 -4.30 23.51 12.99
C LEU A 16 -4.36 23.51 11.45
N GLU A 17 -4.41 24.70 10.83
CA GLU A 17 -4.18 24.83 9.37
C GLU A 17 -2.75 24.42 9.00
N SER A 18 -1.73 24.85 9.79
CA SER A 18 -0.35 24.43 9.53
C SER A 18 -0.16 22.92 9.68
N ILE A 19 -0.75 22.32 10.73
CA ILE A 19 -0.72 20.86 10.94
C ILE A 19 -1.40 20.15 9.77
N TYR A 20 -2.57 20.59 9.35
CA TYR A 20 -3.27 20.04 8.20
C TYR A 20 -2.40 20.09 6.93
N ARG A 21 -1.82 21.26 6.62
CA ARG A 21 -0.98 21.45 5.44
C ARG A 21 0.25 20.54 5.48
N GLU A 22 0.84 20.37 6.65
CA GLU A 22 1.96 19.47 6.87
C GLU A 22 1.57 18.00 6.60
N HIS A 23 0.50 17.48 7.20
CA HIS A 23 0.06 16.09 6.94
C HIS A 23 -0.32 15.88 5.47
N TRP A 24 -0.94 16.88 4.83
CA TRP A 24 -1.26 16.82 3.39
C TRP A 24 -0.01 16.74 2.51
N ASN A 25 1.01 17.55 2.81
CA ASN A 25 2.28 17.51 2.10
C ASN A 25 3.00 16.17 2.28
N HIS A 26 2.96 15.61 3.48
CA HIS A 26 3.51 14.28 3.74
C HIS A 26 2.76 13.19 2.97
N ALA A 27 1.42 13.17 3.00
CA ALA A 27 0.62 12.22 2.23
C ALA A 27 0.97 12.28 0.72
N ARG A 28 1.06 13.50 0.17
CA ARG A 28 1.46 13.71 -1.23
C ARG A 28 2.89 13.28 -1.50
N HIS A 29 3.81 13.49 -0.55
CA HIS A 29 5.19 13.02 -0.67
C HIS A 29 5.24 11.49 -0.83
N TYR A 30 4.51 10.73 0.01
CA TYR A 30 4.46 9.26 -0.12
C TYR A 30 3.85 8.80 -1.45
N GLU A 31 2.81 9.50 -1.93
CA GLU A 31 2.25 9.22 -3.25
C GLU A 31 3.28 9.43 -4.37
N ASN A 32 3.98 10.55 -4.32
CA ASN A 32 5.05 10.86 -5.26
C ASN A 32 6.18 9.82 -5.20
N VAL A 33 6.63 9.43 -4.01
CA VAL A 33 7.68 8.40 -3.83
C VAL A 33 7.31 7.12 -4.55
N ARG A 34 6.06 6.64 -4.41
CA ARG A 34 5.59 5.44 -5.12
C ARG A 34 5.70 5.59 -6.64
N LEU A 35 5.25 6.71 -7.18
CA LEU A 35 5.27 6.96 -8.63
C LEU A 35 6.69 7.13 -9.18
N TRP A 36 7.53 7.92 -8.51
CA TRP A 36 8.92 8.14 -8.91
C TRP A 36 9.73 6.85 -8.88
N TYR A 37 9.60 6.09 -7.80
CA TYR A 37 10.29 4.81 -7.67
C TYR A 37 9.84 3.83 -8.76
N THR A 38 8.53 3.72 -9.00
CA THR A 38 8.00 2.84 -10.05
C THR A 38 8.52 3.23 -11.43
N LYS A 39 8.60 4.52 -11.75
CA LYS A 39 9.17 4.99 -13.03
C LYS A 39 10.62 4.56 -13.23
N ILE A 40 11.45 4.78 -12.20
CA ILE A 40 12.88 4.39 -12.23
C ILE A 40 13.00 2.88 -12.38
N TYR A 41 12.21 2.14 -11.62
CA TYR A 41 12.19 0.68 -11.65
C TYR A 41 11.80 0.14 -13.04
N VAL A 42 10.72 0.65 -13.64
CA VAL A 42 10.29 0.22 -14.99
C VAL A 42 11.37 0.49 -16.03
N ALA A 43 12.07 1.62 -15.96
CA ALA A 43 13.18 1.92 -16.86
C ALA A 43 14.34 0.92 -16.68
N ALA A 44 14.71 0.61 -15.43
CA ALA A 44 15.77 -0.35 -15.12
C ALA A 44 15.41 -1.77 -15.58
N VAL A 45 14.19 -2.23 -15.29
CA VAL A 45 13.68 -3.53 -15.75
C VAL A 45 13.62 -3.61 -17.27
N GLY A 46 13.15 -2.56 -17.94
CA GLY A 46 13.12 -2.50 -19.40
C GLY A 46 14.52 -2.68 -19.99
N ALA A 47 15.52 -2.00 -19.43
CA ALA A 47 16.91 -2.18 -19.82
C ALA A 47 17.38 -3.63 -19.60
N ILE A 48 17.15 -4.20 -18.41
CA ILE A 48 17.51 -5.59 -18.08
C ILE A 48 16.93 -6.57 -19.11
N LEU A 49 15.63 -6.46 -19.41
CA LEU A 49 14.96 -7.36 -20.35
C LEU A 49 15.50 -7.21 -21.77
N VAL A 50 15.80 -5.98 -22.22
CA VAL A 50 16.42 -5.75 -23.54
C VAL A 50 17.82 -6.37 -23.59
N PHE A 51 18.64 -6.22 -22.54
CA PHE A 51 19.96 -6.84 -22.47
C PHE A 51 19.88 -8.37 -22.46
N MET A 52 18.96 -8.95 -21.69
CA MET A 52 18.73 -10.40 -21.69
C MET A 52 18.30 -10.90 -23.07
N LEU A 53 17.43 -10.17 -23.77
CA LEU A 53 17.00 -10.50 -25.11
C LEU A 53 18.17 -10.49 -26.11
N GLN A 54 18.99 -9.44 -26.09
CA GLN A 54 20.16 -9.32 -26.96
C GLN A 54 21.20 -10.41 -26.67
N ALA A 55 21.46 -10.69 -25.39
CA ALA A 55 22.36 -11.78 -24.98
C ALA A 55 21.82 -13.16 -25.36
N GLY A 56 20.50 -13.31 -25.51
CA GLY A 56 19.88 -14.56 -25.95
C GLY A 56 19.99 -14.82 -27.46
N TYR A 57 20.17 -13.76 -28.28
CA TYR A 57 20.34 -13.88 -29.73
C TYR A 57 21.81 -14.00 -30.17
N SER A 58 22.77 -13.90 -29.25
CA SER A 58 24.18 -14.07 -29.58
C SER A 58 24.50 -15.52 -29.93
N HIS A 59 25.55 -15.74 -30.73
CA HIS A 59 25.92 -17.07 -31.20
C HIS A 59 26.34 -18.04 -30.07
N GLN A 60 26.71 -17.49 -28.91
CA GLN A 60 26.96 -18.21 -27.66
C GLN A 60 26.17 -17.51 -26.56
N MET A 61 25.04 -18.12 -26.17
CA MET A 61 24.19 -17.60 -25.09
C MET A 61 24.96 -17.65 -23.76
N ASP A 62 25.23 -16.49 -23.18
CA ASP A 62 25.87 -16.38 -21.86
C ASP A 62 24.83 -16.54 -20.76
N PHE A 63 24.56 -17.79 -20.39
CA PHE A 63 23.64 -18.14 -19.32
C PHE A 63 24.02 -17.51 -17.97
N SER A 64 25.32 -17.33 -17.71
CA SER A 64 25.82 -16.74 -16.47
C SER A 64 25.41 -15.28 -16.34
N LEU A 65 25.66 -14.48 -17.39
CA LEU A 65 25.27 -13.07 -17.44
C LEU A 65 23.75 -12.91 -17.32
N ILE A 66 22.98 -13.72 -18.06
CA ILE A 66 21.51 -13.65 -18.03
C ILE A 66 20.97 -14.03 -16.65
N SER A 67 21.56 -15.04 -16.00
CA SER A 67 21.21 -15.42 -14.62
C SER A 67 21.50 -14.31 -13.62
N ALA A 68 22.67 -13.65 -13.74
CA ALA A 68 23.04 -12.51 -12.89
C ALA A 68 22.08 -11.32 -13.08
N LEU A 69 21.68 -11.02 -14.33
CA LEU A 69 20.69 -9.99 -14.64
C LEU A 69 19.31 -10.33 -14.07
N ALA A 70 18.88 -11.59 -14.14
CA ALA A 70 17.63 -12.04 -13.53
C ALA A 70 17.65 -11.91 -12.00
N LEU A 71 18.76 -12.28 -11.35
CA LEU A 71 18.95 -12.09 -9.91
C LEU A 71 18.91 -10.60 -9.52
N PHE A 72 19.57 -9.75 -10.30
CA PHE A 72 19.54 -8.31 -10.06
C PHE A 72 18.12 -7.75 -10.20
N GLY A 73 17.37 -8.16 -11.23
CA GLY A 73 15.96 -7.83 -11.39
C GLY A 73 15.09 -8.30 -10.23
N LEU A 74 15.36 -9.50 -9.69
CA LEU A 74 14.68 -10.03 -8.50
C LEU A 74 14.92 -9.13 -7.28
N ILE A 75 16.18 -8.79 -6.99
CA ILE A 75 16.55 -7.91 -5.88
C ILE A 75 15.86 -6.55 -6.00
N LEU A 76 15.87 -5.96 -7.20
CA LEU A 76 15.18 -4.69 -7.45
C LEU A 76 13.66 -4.79 -7.23
N SER A 77 13.06 -5.92 -7.59
CA SER A 77 11.61 -6.14 -7.44
C SER A 77 11.22 -6.26 -5.97
N GLU A 78 12.01 -6.98 -5.18
CA GLU A 78 11.83 -7.09 -3.72
C GLU A 78 12.00 -5.74 -3.01
N MET A 79 13.06 -4.99 -3.35
CA MET A 79 13.26 -3.64 -2.81
C MET A 79 12.08 -2.73 -3.17
N GLY A 80 11.60 -2.80 -4.41
CA GLY A 80 10.46 -2.02 -4.84
C GLY A 80 9.16 -2.39 -4.13
N PHE A 81 8.91 -3.68 -3.92
CA PHE A 81 7.79 -4.15 -3.13
C PHE A 81 7.82 -3.55 -1.72
N LEU A 82 8.96 -3.63 -1.01
CA LEU A 82 9.12 -3.05 0.33
C LEU A 82 8.89 -1.53 0.35
N VAL A 83 9.41 -0.80 -0.64
CA VAL A 83 9.18 0.65 -0.78
C VAL A 83 7.70 0.96 -0.98
N ILE A 84 6.99 0.22 -1.84
CA ILE A 84 5.55 0.42 -2.06
C ILE A 84 4.75 0.14 -0.80
N ILE A 85 5.09 -0.91 -0.04
CA ILE A 85 4.45 -1.21 1.24
C ILE A 85 4.69 -0.08 2.24
N GLY A 86 5.95 0.31 2.46
CA GLY A 86 6.33 1.37 3.40
C GLY A 86 5.66 2.70 3.05
N ALA A 87 5.71 3.11 1.78
CA ALA A 87 5.07 4.34 1.34
C ALA A 87 3.54 4.28 1.42
N SER A 88 2.93 3.11 1.24
CA SER A 88 1.48 2.96 1.38
C SER A 88 1.04 3.01 2.84
N LEU A 89 1.82 2.47 3.77
CA LEU A 89 1.59 2.61 5.20
C LEU A 89 1.70 4.07 5.64
N GLY A 90 2.76 4.76 5.21
CA GLY A 90 2.93 6.19 5.45
C GLY A 90 1.74 6.98 4.92
N TYR A 91 1.38 6.81 3.65
CA TYR A 91 0.23 7.47 3.04
C TYR A 91 -1.06 7.26 3.84
N VAL A 92 -1.39 6.02 4.22
CA VAL A 92 -2.61 5.72 4.97
C VAL A 92 -2.59 6.37 6.35
N HIS A 93 -1.44 6.40 7.03
CA HIS A 93 -1.29 7.07 8.32
C HIS A 93 -1.65 8.57 8.22
N TYR A 94 -1.01 9.29 7.30
CA TYR A 94 -1.26 10.72 7.12
C TYR A 94 -2.69 11.02 6.65
N ILE A 95 -3.27 10.19 5.79
CA ILE A 95 -4.68 10.35 5.37
C ILE A 95 -5.64 10.13 6.54
N THR A 96 -5.38 9.16 7.42
CA THR A 96 -6.18 8.98 8.63
C THR A 96 -6.13 10.21 9.52
N ASP A 97 -4.95 10.81 9.71
CA ASP A 97 -4.79 12.03 10.52
C ASP A 97 -5.51 13.23 9.90
N ILE A 98 -5.43 13.39 8.58
CA ILE A 98 -6.20 14.40 7.84
C ILE A 98 -7.70 14.22 8.06
N VAL A 99 -8.21 12.98 7.96
CA VAL A 99 -9.63 12.69 8.20
C VAL A 99 -10.02 13.03 9.64
N MET A 100 -9.16 12.74 10.61
CA MET A 100 -9.40 13.12 12.01
C MET A 100 -9.48 14.64 12.20
N ILE A 101 -8.60 15.41 11.55
CA ILE A 101 -8.63 16.88 11.59
C ILE A 101 -9.94 17.41 11.00
N TYR A 102 -10.36 16.92 9.82
CA TYR A 102 -11.65 17.30 9.21
C TYR A 102 -12.85 16.92 10.09
N TYR A 103 -12.80 15.75 10.71
CA TYR A 103 -13.85 15.30 11.61
C TYR A 103 -13.95 16.20 12.84
N TYR A 104 -12.82 16.59 13.42
CA TYR A 104 -12.75 17.54 14.53
C TYR A 104 -13.34 18.92 14.17
N TRP A 105 -13.08 19.41 12.95
CA TRP A 105 -13.59 20.69 12.44
C TRP A 105 -15.03 20.68 11.95
N ASP A 106 -15.74 19.55 12.02
CA ASP A 106 -17.11 19.43 11.47
C ASP A 106 -17.22 19.77 9.98
N THR A 107 -16.17 19.49 9.20
CA THR A 107 -16.09 19.84 7.77
C THR A 107 -15.97 18.61 6.87
N LEU A 108 -16.37 17.44 7.36
CA LEU A 108 -16.34 16.18 6.59
C LEU A 108 -17.25 16.19 5.34
N GLU A 109 -18.22 17.10 5.27
CA GLU A 109 -19.07 17.25 4.09
C GLU A 109 -18.26 17.59 2.82
N PHE A 110 -17.18 18.38 2.95
CA PHE A 110 -16.26 18.66 1.85
C PHE A 110 -15.50 17.41 1.38
N TYR A 111 -15.36 16.41 2.24
CA TYR A 111 -14.72 15.12 1.94
C TYR A 111 -15.71 14.05 1.46
N ARG A 112 -17.02 14.35 1.35
CA ARG A 112 -18.03 13.38 0.87
C ARG A 112 -17.95 13.12 -0.64
N HIS A 113 -17.20 13.90 -1.43
CA HIS A 113 -17.07 13.65 -2.87
C HIS A 113 -16.36 12.30 -3.15
N PRO A 114 -17.07 11.29 -3.68
CA PRO A 114 -16.67 9.88 -3.59
C PRO A 114 -16.04 9.32 -4.86
N ALA A 115 -15.69 10.17 -5.84
CA ALA A 115 -14.91 9.73 -6.99
C ALA A 115 -13.49 9.43 -6.51
N LYS A 116 -13.30 8.23 -5.96
CA LYS A 116 -12.02 7.81 -5.42
C LYS A 116 -10.99 7.83 -6.55
N PRO A 117 -9.84 8.50 -6.37
CA PRO A 117 -8.72 8.24 -7.25
C PRO A 117 -8.44 6.73 -7.22
N VAL A 118 -8.15 6.17 -8.39
CA VAL A 118 -7.75 4.77 -8.58
C VAL A 118 -6.87 4.33 -7.42
N TYR A 119 -7.13 3.14 -6.86
CA TYR A 119 -6.32 2.58 -5.76
C TYR A 119 -4.90 2.22 -6.26
N PHE A 120 -4.08 3.23 -6.55
CA PHE A 120 -2.72 3.09 -7.07
C PHE A 120 -1.86 2.22 -6.16
N ALA A 121 -2.09 2.27 -4.84
CA ALA A 121 -1.39 1.42 -3.88
C ALA A 121 -1.57 -0.07 -4.19
N VAL A 122 -2.80 -0.49 -4.49
CA VAL A 122 -3.13 -1.90 -4.77
C VAL A 122 -2.55 -2.32 -6.11
N LEU A 123 -2.70 -1.48 -7.14
CA LEU A 123 -2.16 -1.76 -8.47
C LEU A 123 -0.63 -1.87 -8.45
N LEU A 124 0.06 -0.93 -7.80
CA LEU A 124 1.51 -0.96 -7.68
C LEU A 124 1.99 -2.16 -6.87
N ARG A 125 1.28 -2.53 -5.80
CA ARG A 125 1.58 -3.74 -5.03
C ARG A 125 1.53 -4.98 -5.92
N PHE A 126 0.41 -5.18 -6.64
CA PHE A 126 0.26 -6.31 -7.57
C PHE A 126 1.34 -6.30 -8.66
N PHE A 127 1.67 -5.13 -9.20
CA PHE A 127 2.74 -5.00 -10.17
C PHE A 127 4.07 -5.54 -9.64
N TYR A 128 4.50 -5.11 -8.44
CA TYR A 128 5.73 -5.62 -7.84
C TYR A 128 5.65 -7.11 -7.49
N GLU A 129 4.49 -7.60 -7.06
CA GLU A 129 4.32 -9.03 -6.80
C GLU A 129 4.54 -9.88 -8.06
N ILE A 130 3.96 -9.45 -9.19
CA ILE A 130 4.11 -10.11 -10.49
C ILE A 130 5.56 -10.04 -10.95
N MET A 131 6.21 -8.89 -10.81
CA MET A 131 7.60 -8.72 -11.26
C MET A 131 8.58 -9.55 -10.43
N THR A 132 8.39 -9.64 -9.11
CA THR A 132 9.18 -10.52 -8.25
C THR A 132 9.01 -11.98 -8.67
N ALA A 133 7.77 -12.43 -8.88
CA ALA A 133 7.52 -13.81 -9.33
C ALA A 133 8.16 -14.09 -10.70
N LEU A 134 8.06 -13.14 -11.64
CA LEU A 134 8.69 -13.23 -12.96
C LEU A 134 10.22 -13.39 -12.83
N PHE A 135 10.89 -12.49 -12.10
CA PHE A 135 12.35 -12.53 -11.98
C PHE A 135 12.84 -13.72 -11.16
N ALA A 136 12.07 -14.20 -10.18
CA ALA A 136 12.40 -15.43 -9.46
C ALA A 136 12.35 -16.65 -10.39
N VAL A 137 11.31 -16.77 -11.22
CA VAL A 137 11.20 -17.84 -12.21
C VAL A 137 12.32 -17.77 -13.24
N LEU A 138 12.63 -16.58 -13.76
CA LEU A 138 13.73 -16.37 -14.70
C LEU A 138 15.07 -16.76 -14.06
N PHE A 139 15.33 -16.30 -12.84
CA PHE A 139 16.56 -16.63 -12.11
C PHE A 139 16.70 -18.13 -11.92
N LEU A 140 15.65 -18.81 -11.44
CA LEU A 140 15.67 -20.27 -11.25
C LEU A 140 15.90 -21.01 -12.57
N PHE A 141 15.24 -20.59 -13.66
CA PHE A 141 15.43 -21.19 -14.98
C PHE A 141 16.88 -21.09 -15.45
N TYR A 142 17.49 -19.90 -15.37
CA TYR A 142 18.85 -19.68 -15.85
C TYR A 142 19.91 -20.26 -14.90
N ALA A 143 19.70 -20.18 -13.58
CA ALA A 143 20.57 -20.83 -12.60
C ALA A 143 20.60 -22.35 -12.76
N TYR A 144 19.45 -22.96 -13.06
CA TYR A 144 19.35 -24.39 -13.38
C TYR A 144 20.14 -24.77 -14.64
N ARG A 145 20.14 -23.95 -15.70
CA ARG A 145 20.93 -24.22 -16.91
C ARG A 145 22.44 -24.23 -16.66
N ILE A 146 22.89 -23.55 -15.62
CA ILE A 146 24.30 -23.52 -15.19
C ILE A 146 24.60 -24.70 -14.24
N TRP A 147 23.64 -25.08 -13.41
CA TRP A 147 23.83 -26.04 -12.32
C TRP A 147 23.13 -27.39 -12.58
N THR A 148 23.90 -28.42 -12.95
CA THR A 148 23.40 -29.75 -13.32
C THR A 148 22.61 -30.48 -12.22
N SER A 149 22.87 -30.21 -10.93
CA SER A 149 22.12 -30.78 -9.79
C SER A 149 20.66 -30.30 -9.65
N LEU A 150 20.20 -29.29 -10.40
CA LEU A 150 18.82 -28.80 -10.35
C LEU A 150 17.87 -29.57 -11.30
N VAL A 151 18.19 -30.84 -11.61
CA VAL A 151 17.42 -31.72 -12.52
C VAL A 151 15.90 -31.72 -12.28
N PRO A 152 15.37 -31.70 -11.04
CA PRO A 152 13.92 -31.69 -10.81
C PRO A 152 13.18 -30.48 -11.41
N PHE A 153 13.88 -29.39 -11.75
CA PHE A 153 13.26 -28.19 -12.33
C PHE A 153 13.23 -28.18 -13.86
N HIS A 154 13.51 -29.32 -14.53
CA HIS A 154 13.48 -29.43 -16.00
C HIS A 154 12.10 -29.15 -16.60
N GLU A 155 11.02 -29.39 -15.86
CA GLU A 155 9.67 -29.22 -16.36
C GLU A 155 9.19 -27.77 -16.15
N TYR A 156 8.78 -27.12 -17.24
CA TYR A 156 8.22 -25.77 -17.22
C TYR A 156 7.05 -25.61 -16.21
N LEU A 157 6.29 -26.68 -15.96
CA LEU A 157 5.22 -26.72 -14.97
C LEU A 157 5.75 -26.55 -13.53
N ILE A 158 6.92 -27.10 -13.21
CA ILE A 158 7.52 -26.98 -11.89
C ILE A 158 7.99 -25.54 -11.65
N LEU A 159 8.55 -24.88 -12.67
CA LEU A 159 8.93 -23.46 -12.58
C LEU A 159 7.73 -22.55 -12.39
N LEU A 160 6.62 -22.79 -13.11
CA LEU A 160 5.37 -22.07 -12.90
C LEU A 160 4.81 -22.30 -11.49
N PHE A 161 4.89 -23.53 -10.99
CA PHE A 161 4.47 -23.87 -9.64
C PHE A 161 5.32 -23.17 -8.57
N VAL A 162 6.64 -23.11 -8.75
CA VAL A 162 7.52 -22.35 -7.85
C VAL A 162 7.21 -20.86 -7.87
N GLY A 163 7.01 -20.28 -9.06
CA GLY A 163 6.57 -18.89 -9.20
C GLY A 163 5.25 -18.61 -8.45
N PHE A 164 4.30 -19.54 -8.56
CA PHE A 164 3.04 -19.48 -7.81
C PHE A 164 3.23 -19.57 -6.30
N ILE A 165 4.12 -20.45 -5.81
CA ILE A 165 4.44 -20.55 -4.37
C ILE A 165 5.04 -19.24 -3.86
N ILE A 166 5.98 -18.65 -4.59
CA ILE A 166 6.62 -17.37 -4.22
C ILE A 166 5.57 -16.27 -4.15
N TYR A 167 4.75 -16.16 -5.18
CA TYR A 167 3.63 -15.21 -5.23
C TYR A 167 2.67 -15.41 -4.04
N ALA A 168 2.26 -16.65 -3.77
CA ALA A 168 1.37 -16.98 -2.66
C ALA A 168 2.02 -16.68 -1.30
N GLY A 169 3.33 -16.93 -1.15
CA GLY A 169 4.09 -16.63 0.07
C GLY A 169 4.17 -15.13 0.37
N MET A 170 4.39 -14.31 -0.66
CA MET A 170 4.38 -12.84 -0.54
C MET A 170 3.00 -12.30 -0.17
N GLU A 171 1.94 -12.77 -0.84
CA GLU A 171 0.56 -12.39 -0.51
C GLU A 171 0.20 -12.85 0.92
N TRP A 172 0.67 -14.02 1.35
CA TRP A 172 0.49 -14.49 2.72
C TRP A 172 1.21 -13.61 3.74
N LEU A 173 2.49 -13.27 3.52
CA LEU A 173 3.25 -12.35 4.38
C LEU A 173 2.59 -10.97 4.47
N TYR A 174 2.14 -10.45 3.33
CA TYR A 174 1.41 -9.18 3.26
C TYR A 174 0.11 -9.25 4.07
N LYS A 175 -0.70 -10.31 3.85
CA LYS A 175 -1.97 -10.50 4.56
C LYS A 175 -1.77 -10.64 6.06
N PHE A 176 -0.78 -11.42 6.47
CA PHE A 176 -0.52 -11.67 7.87
C PHE A 176 -0.06 -10.41 8.61
N LYS A 177 0.81 -9.60 7.99
CA LYS A 177 1.43 -8.46 8.69
C LYS A 177 0.67 -7.15 8.56
N TRP A 178 0.07 -6.87 7.39
CA TRP A 178 -0.37 -5.52 7.05
C TRP A 178 -1.86 -5.39 6.75
N ARG A 179 -2.55 -6.49 6.42
CA ARG A 179 -3.98 -6.43 6.09
C ARG A 179 -4.81 -5.89 7.26
N GLU A 180 -4.52 -6.33 8.47
CA GLU A 180 -5.23 -5.84 9.66
C GLU A 180 -5.12 -4.33 9.81
N TYR A 181 -3.92 -3.76 9.63
CA TYR A 181 -3.70 -2.32 9.70
C TYR A 181 -4.50 -1.55 8.64
N PHE A 182 -4.50 -2.01 7.38
CA PHE A 182 -5.26 -1.36 6.31
C PHE A 182 -6.78 -1.47 6.52
N VAL A 183 -7.24 -2.64 6.96
CA VAL A 183 -8.66 -2.91 7.24
C VAL A 183 -9.13 -2.08 8.44
N GLU A 184 -8.35 -2.02 9.51
CA GLU A 184 -8.65 -1.21 10.69
C GLU A 184 -8.75 0.28 10.34
N ASN A 185 -7.76 0.83 9.61
CA ASN A 185 -7.82 2.22 9.15
C ASN A 185 -9.03 2.49 8.25
N TRP A 186 -9.34 1.56 7.35
CA TRP A 186 -10.48 1.71 6.44
C TRP A 186 -11.80 1.76 7.21
N TYR A 187 -12.01 0.84 8.16
CA TYR A 187 -13.19 0.84 9.02
C TYR A 187 -13.25 2.10 9.88
N PHE A 188 -12.12 2.51 10.47
CA PHE A 188 -12.04 3.71 11.28
C PHE A 188 -12.44 4.97 10.50
N ILE A 189 -11.84 5.20 9.33
CA ILE A 189 -12.19 6.33 8.44
C ILE A 189 -13.67 6.26 8.06
N LYS A 190 -14.19 5.08 7.75
CA LYS A 190 -15.60 4.88 7.40
C LYS A 190 -16.52 5.24 8.58
N THR A 191 -16.17 4.86 9.80
CA THR A 191 -16.90 5.22 11.01
C THR A 191 -16.97 6.74 11.17
N LEU A 192 -15.82 7.43 11.12
CA LEU A 192 -15.80 8.89 11.26
C LEU A 192 -16.64 9.60 10.20
N ARG A 193 -16.62 9.11 8.95
CA ARG A 193 -17.44 9.65 7.86
C ARG A 193 -18.94 9.40 8.01
N SER A 194 -19.31 8.35 8.75
CA SER A 194 -20.70 7.95 8.96
C SER A 194 -21.30 8.54 10.24
N ASP A 195 -20.46 9.13 11.11
CA ASP A 195 -20.91 9.77 12.34
C ASP A 195 -21.42 11.20 12.08
N ILE A 196 -22.61 11.28 11.47
CA ILE A 196 -23.27 12.54 11.09
C ILE A 196 -23.63 13.38 12.31
N GLU A 197 -23.98 12.72 13.42
CA GLU A 197 -24.38 13.39 14.66
C GLU A 197 -23.18 13.89 15.48
N GLY A 198 -21.96 13.53 15.09
CA GLY A 198 -20.73 13.91 15.78
C GLY A 198 -20.64 13.30 17.19
N TYR A 199 -21.13 12.07 17.36
CA TYR A 199 -21.11 11.34 18.63
C TYR A 199 -19.70 11.20 19.21
N TYR A 200 -18.69 10.80 18.42
CA TYR A 200 -17.33 10.66 18.95
C TYR A 200 -16.65 12.03 19.14
N ARG A 201 -17.10 13.05 18.41
CA ARG A 201 -16.57 14.41 18.48
C ARG A 201 -17.03 15.13 19.73
N SER A 202 -18.28 14.96 20.14
CA SER A 202 -18.81 15.58 21.37
C SER A 202 -18.03 15.13 22.61
N GLU A 203 -17.52 13.90 22.60
CA GLU A 203 -16.69 13.31 23.65
C GLU A 203 -15.23 13.07 23.22
N TRP A 204 -14.66 13.97 22.40
CA TRP A 204 -13.33 13.77 21.79
C TRP A 204 -12.24 13.30 22.78
N LYS A 205 -12.15 13.94 23.96
CA LYS A 205 -11.14 13.61 24.98
C LYS A 205 -11.32 12.22 25.58
N ALA A 206 -12.52 11.65 25.57
CA ALA A 206 -12.76 10.30 26.05
C ALA A 206 -12.35 9.27 24.99
N TRP A 207 -12.76 9.49 23.74
CA TRP A 207 -12.56 8.54 22.65
C TRP A 207 -11.12 8.51 22.12
N PHE A 208 -10.45 9.66 22.00
CA PHE A 208 -9.15 9.78 21.30
C PHE A 208 -7.93 9.85 22.24
N LYS A 209 -8.10 9.57 23.54
CA LYS A 209 -7.00 9.61 24.52
C LYS A 209 -6.16 8.34 24.55
N ASP A 210 -6.79 7.20 24.28
CA ASP A 210 -6.15 5.88 24.37
C ASP A 210 -5.38 5.56 23.09
N PRO A 211 -4.17 4.96 23.15
CA PRO A 211 -3.46 4.50 21.94
C PRO A 211 -4.28 3.54 21.05
N ASP A 212 -5.19 2.75 21.64
CA ASP A 212 -6.06 1.80 20.93
C ASP A 212 -7.43 2.41 20.53
N PHE A 213 -7.54 3.74 20.51
CA PHE A 213 -8.79 4.45 20.22
C PHE A 213 -9.49 3.96 18.94
N ARG A 214 -8.73 3.65 17.89
CA ARG A 214 -9.27 3.20 16.59
C ARG A 214 -10.10 1.94 16.75
N ARG A 215 -9.55 0.92 17.44
CA ARG A 215 -10.24 -0.35 17.69
C ARG A 215 -11.48 -0.16 18.55
N LYS A 216 -11.40 0.70 19.58
CA LYS A 216 -12.54 1.01 20.46
C LYS A 216 -13.68 1.67 19.69
N ILE A 217 -13.38 2.67 18.87
CA ILE A 217 -14.38 3.36 18.03
C ILE A 217 -14.99 2.41 16.99
N ILE A 218 -14.19 1.55 16.35
CA ILE A 218 -14.70 0.56 15.40
C ILE A 218 -15.64 -0.43 16.10
N LYS A 219 -15.28 -0.89 17.31
CA LYS A 219 -16.09 -1.82 18.09
C LYS A 219 -17.44 -1.19 18.47
N ASP A 220 -17.42 0.02 19.01
CA ASP A 220 -18.64 0.77 19.35
C ASP A 220 -19.53 1.00 18.12
N ALA A 221 -18.94 1.41 16.99
CA ALA A 221 -19.68 1.61 15.75
C ALA A 221 -20.35 0.32 15.23
N ARG A 222 -19.75 -0.85 15.46
CA ARG A 222 -20.38 -2.15 15.15
C ARG A 222 -21.52 -2.47 16.10
N GLU A 223 -21.34 -2.24 17.40
CA GLU A 223 -22.38 -2.44 18.42
C GLU A 223 -23.61 -1.56 18.15
N ARG A 224 -23.40 -0.37 17.58
CA ARG A 224 -24.46 0.56 17.15
C ARG A 224 -25.03 0.28 15.75
N GLY A 225 -24.54 -0.73 15.04
CA GLY A 225 -25.01 -1.09 13.70
C GLY A 225 -24.60 -0.13 12.57
N ILE A 226 -23.62 0.74 12.79
CA ILE A 226 -23.10 1.69 11.77
C ILE A 226 -22.20 0.96 10.77
N LEU A 227 -21.43 -0.03 11.25
CA LEU A 227 -20.56 -0.87 10.43
C LEU A 227 -21.11 -2.30 10.29
N PRO A 228 -20.93 -2.94 9.12
CA PRO A 228 -21.25 -4.36 8.95
C PRO A 228 -20.36 -5.24 9.84
N PRO A 229 -20.82 -6.45 10.19
CA PRO A 229 -19.99 -7.44 10.89
C PRO A 229 -18.74 -7.81 10.06
N PRO A 230 -17.65 -8.22 10.73
CA PRO A 230 -16.38 -8.55 10.09
C PRO A 230 -16.47 -9.69 9.07
#